data_AF-A0A370X8I0-F1
#
_entry.id   AF-A0A370X8I0-F1
#
_cell.length_a   1.000
_cell.length_b   1.000
_cell.length_c   1.000
_cell.angle_alpha   90.00
_cell.angle_beta   90.00
_cell.angle_gamma   90.00
#
_symmetry.space_group_name_H-M   'P 1'
#
loop_
_entity.id
_entity.type
_entity.pdbx_description
1 polymer ?
#
loop_
_entity_poly.entity_id
_entity_poly.type
_entity_poly.pdbx_seq_one_letter_code
_entity_poly.pdbx_strand_id
1 'polypeptide(L)'
;MGLLCLTTLVDAASVHSFTLVNDTRTRVVSFSVALAGSSNWTTIDFHDPLFEYGDAKLVEVQGNGDDCLYDLRTTLSDGRNVRVRKFDACHRHVYRPGPAFP
;
A
#
# COMPACT_ATOMS: atom_id res chain seq x y z
N MET A 1 -7.95 49.26 -1.19
CA MET A 1 -6.92 48.23 -0.95
C MET A 1 -7.62 46.93 -0.63
N GLY A 2 -7.74 46.03 -1.61
CA GLY A 2 -8.40 44.74 -1.44
C GLY A 2 -7.39 43.69 -0.99
N LEU A 3 -7.59 43.11 0.19
CA LEU A 3 -6.85 41.94 0.64
C LEU A 3 -7.32 40.73 -0.19
N LEU A 4 -6.45 40.22 -1.06
CA LEU A 4 -6.61 38.89 -1.64
C LEU A 4 -6.23 37.86 -0.57
N CYS A 5 -7.25 37.22 0.00
CA CYS A 5 -7.08 36.09 0.88
C CYS A 5 -6.68 34.88 0.01
N LEU A 6 -5.39 34.55 -0.04
CA LEU A 6 -4.91 33.30 -0.65
C LEU A 6 -5.36 32.16 0.26
N THR A 7 -6.47 31.50 -0.07
CA THR A 7 -6.83 30.23 0.55
C THR A 7 -5.85 29.18 0.07
N THR A 8 -4.86 28.87 0.88
CA THR A 8 -4.07 27.65 0.74
C THR A 8 -5.04 26.46 0.83
N LEU A 9 -5.23 25.77 -0.30
CA LEU A 9 -5.76 24.41 -0.29
C LEU A 9 -4.73 23.56 0.45
N VAL A 10 -4.91 23.41 1.76
CA VAL A 10 -4.30 22.31 2.49
C VAL A 10 -4.97 21.06 1.94
N ASP A 11 -4.24 20.34 1.08
CA ASP A 11 -4.59 18.98 0.73
C ASP A 11 -4.52 18.19 2.03
N ALA A 12 -5.68 17.82 2.57
CA ALA A 12 -5.75 17.08 3.81
C ALA A 12 -5.16 15.69 3.53
N ALA A 13 -3.92 15.48 3.97
CA ALA A 13 -3.31 14.17 3.92
C ALA A 13 -4.20 13.18 4.69
N SER A 14 -4.76 12.21 3.98
CA SER A 14 -5.52 11.12 4.58
C SER A 14 -4.59 9.95 4.84
N VAL A 15 -4.88 9.17 5.87
CA VAL A 15 -4.15 7.93 6.15
C VAL A 15 -5.12 6.78 6.03
N HIS A 16 -4.84 5.87 5.11
CA HIS A 16 -5.56 4.61 4.99
C HIS A 16 -4.70 3.48 5.53
N SER A 17 -5.34 2.46 6.09
CA SER A 17 -4.63 1.30 6.61
C SER A 17 -5.25 -0.01 6.19
N PHE A 18 -4.40 -0.99 5.94
CA PHE A 18 -4.79 -2.37 5.68
C PHE A 18 -3.72 -3.32 6.21
N THR A 19 -4.14 -4.54 6.54
CA THR A 19 -3.23 -5.60 6.93
C THR A 19 -2.71 -6.31 5.69
N LEU A 20 -1.41 -6.24 5.46
CA LEU A 20 -0.71 -7.15 4.56
C LEU A 20 -0.52 -8.48 5.29
N VAL A 21 -0.96 -9.59 4.68
CA VAL A 21 -0.69 -10.94 5.19
C VAL A 21 0.09 -11.72 4.15
N ASN A 22 1.23 -12.29 4.51
CA ASN A 22 1.96 -13.18 3.61
C ASN A 22 1.32 -14.57 3.61
N ASP A 23 0.45 -14.82 2.66
CA ASP A 23 -0.09 -16.16 2.36
C ASP A 23 0.63 -16.82 1.17
N THR A 24 1.78 -16.28 0.75
CA THR A 24 2.67 -16.95 -0.19
C THR A 24 3.55 -17.91 0.61
N ARG A 25 3.72 -19.16 0.16
CA ARG A 25 4.68 -20.11 0.77
C ARG A 25 6.15 -19.71 0.52
N THR A 26 6.40 -18.43 0.32
CA THR A 26 7.66 -17.80 -0.04
C THR A 26 7.79 -16.54 0.80
N ARG A 27 9.00 -16.18 1.19
CA ARG A 27 9.24 -14.95 1.93
C ARG A 27 8.94 -13.72 1.06
N VAL A 28 8.30 -12.71 1.63
CA VAL A 28 8.22 -11.37 1.03
C VAL A 28 9.49 -10.60 1.39
N VAL A 29 10.18 -10.10 0.37
CA VAL A 29 11.44 -9.33 0.54
C VAL A 29 11.23 -7.83 0.34
N SER A 30 10.13 -7.43 -0.29
CA SER A 30 9.77 -6.03 -0.45
C SER A 30 8.28 -5.89 -0.69
N PHE A 31 7.70 -4.83 -0.14
CA PHE A 31 6.35 -4.39 -0.45
C PHE A 31 6.37 -2.89 -0.75
N SER A 32 5.77 -2.50 -1.87
CA SER A 32 5.67 -1.10 -2.28
C SER A 32 4.25 -0.77 -2.69
N VAL A 33 3.89 0.49 -2.47
CA VAL A 33 2.57 1.07 -2.75
C VAL A 33 2.72 2.34 -3.59
N ALA A 34 1.74 2.59 -4.45
CA ALA A 34 1.61 3.85 -5.18
C ALA A 34 0.12 4.19 -5.27
N LEU A 35 -0.23 5.48 -5.39
CA LEU A 35 -1.59 5.85 -5.83
C LEU A 35 -1.90 5.16 -7.17
N ALA A 36 -3.15 4.77 -7.38
CA ALA A 36 -3.56 4.02 -8.56
C ALA A 36 -3.13 4.73 -9.86
N GLY A 37 -2.35 4.05 -10.72
CA GLY A 37 -1.83 4.59 -11.97
C GLY A 37 -0.60 5.49 -11.84
N SER A 38 -0.15 5.81 -10.62
CA SER A 38 1.03 6.64 -10.38
C SER A 38 2.34 5.88 -10.62
N SER A 39 3.38 6.62 -11.00
CA SER A 39 4.77 6.13 -11.05
C SER A 39 5.54 6.36 -9.75
N ASN A 40 4.93 7.01 -8.75
CA ASN A 40 5.57 7.35 -7.48
C ASN A 40 5.34 6.21 -6.49
N TRP A 41 6.34 5.34 -6.34
CA TRP A 41 6.28 4.16 -5.46
C TRP A 41 6.98 4.44 -4.13
N THR A 42 6.30 4.08 -3.04
CA THR A 42 6.85 4.10 -1.68
C THR A 42 7.03 2.67 -1.21
N THR A 43 8.23 2.33 -0.74
CA THR A 43 8.51 1.02 -0.14
C THR A 43 8.24 1.05 1.35
N ILE A 44 7.51 0.05 1.83
CA ILE A 44 7.22 -0.13 3.26
C ILE A 44 8.39 -0.87 3.90
N ASP A 45 9.05 -0.25 4.87
CA ASP A 45 10.11 -0.88 5.64
C ASP A 45 9.51 -1.90 6.62
N PHE A 46 10.12 -3.09 6.70
CA PHE A 46 9.73 -4.15 7.62
C PHE A 46 10.52 -4.16 8.94
N HIS A 47 11.59 -3.37 9.08
CA HIS A 47 12.43 -3.20 10.29
C HIS A 47 13.06 -4.48 10.88
N ASP A 48 13.09 -5.59 10.11
CA ASP A 48 13.73 -6.88 10.39
C ASP A 48 13.07 -7.81 11.46
N PRO A 49 13.20 -9.17 11.33
CA PRO A 49 13.72 -9.91 10.18
C PRO A 49 12.67 -10.83 9.53
N LEU A 50 12.57 -10.71 8.20
CA LEU A 50 11.87 -11.61 7.27
C LEU A 50 10.35 -11.65 7.43
N PHE A 51 9.62 -11.21 6.40
CA PHE A 51 8.17 -11.35 6.33
C PHE A 51 7.82 -12.73 5.73
N GLU A 52 7.77 -13.73 6.59
CA GLU A 52 7.60 -15.16 6.31
C GLU A 52 6.13 -15.55 6.11
N TYR A 53 5.88 -16.80 5.70
CA TYR A 53 4.52 -17.29 5.54
C TYR A 53 3.74 -17.23 6.87
N GLY A 54 2.54 -16.64 6.80
CA GLY A 54 1.66 -16.44 7.95
C GLY A 54 1.84 -15.09 8.64
N ASP A 55 2.93 -14.38 8.37
CA ASP A 55 3.17 -13.07 8.96
C ASP A 55 2.15 -12.04 8.48
N ALA A 56 1.82 -11.12 9.38
CA ALA A 56 0.90 -10.02 9.13
C ALA A 56 1.53 -8.69 9.57
N LYS A 57 1.32 -7.65 8.77
CA LYS A 57 1.77 -6.30 9.09
C LYS A 57 0.68 -5.29 8.77
N LEU A 58 0.44 -4.37 9.70
CA LEU A 58 -0.37 -3.18 9.43
C LEU A 58 0.44 -2.25 8.52
N VAL A 59 -0.12 -1.95 7.36
CA VAL A 59 0.41 -0.97 6.42
C VAL A 59 -0.42 0.29 6.56
N GLU A 60 0.25 1.42 6.75
CA GLU A 60 -0.34 2.75 6.67
C GLU A 60 0.15 3.42 5.39
N VAL A 61 -0.78 3.93 4.59
CA VAL A 61 -0.50 4.61 3.33
C VAL A 61 -1.08 6.01 3.37
N GLN A 62 -0.28 6.97 2.91
CA GLN A 62 -0.72 8.34 2.73
C GLN A 62 -1.56 8.45 1.46
N GLY A 63 -2.73 9.05 1.58
CA GLY A 63 -3.62 9.42 0.49
C GLY A 63 -3.68 10.94 0.33
N ASN A 64 -4.31 11.35 -0.77
CA ASN A 64 -4.62 12.75 -1.05
C ASN A 64 -6.14 12.93 -0.98
N GLY A 65 -6.65 13.42 0.16
CA GLY A 65 -8.09 13.54 0.39
C GLY A 65 -8.82 12.18 0.38
N ASP A 66 -9.80 12.02 -0.50
CA ASP A 66 -10.63 10.81 -0.61
C ASP A 66 -10.00 9.68 -1.45
N ASP A 67 -8.79 9.90 -2.00
CA ASP A 67 -8.10 8.90 -2.83
C ASP A 67 -7.57 7.72 -2.00
N CYS A 68 -8.28 6.59 -2.08
CA CYS A 68 -7.94 5.35 -1.39
C CYS A 68 -7.68 4.15 -2.33
N LEU A 69 -7.50 4.42 -3.63
CA LEU A 69 -7.13 3.40 -4.61
C LEU A 69 -5.61 3.35 -4.78
N TYR A 70 -5.02 2.18 -4.54
CA TYR A 70 -3.58 1.98 -4.60
C TYR A 70 -3.19 0.87 -5.56
N ASP A 71 -2.08 1.06 -6.26
CA ASP A 71 -1.37 -0.02 -6.92
C ASP A 71 -0.36 -0.62 -5.93
N LEU A 72 -0.43 -1.93 -5.75
CA LEU A 72 0.40 -2.68 -4.81
C LEU A 72 1.41 -3.54 -5.57
N ARG A 73 2.61 -3.69 -4.99
CA ARG A 73 3.65 -4.57 -5.50
C ARG A 73 4.30 -5.34 -4.36
N THR A 74 4.30 -6.66 -4.47
CA THR A 74 4.96 -7.57 -3.54
C THR A 74 6.07 -8.32 -4.28
N THR A 75 7.31 -8.20 -3.81
CA THR A 75 8.45 -8.95 -4.34
C THR A 75 8.74 -10.11 -3.39
N LEU A 76 8.82 -11.31 -3.94
CA LEU A 76 9.09 -12.53 -3.21
C LEU A 76 10.57 -12.92 -3.32
N SER A 77 11.07 -13.69 -2.36
CA SER A 77 12.47 -14.13 -2.33
C SER A 77 12.86 -15.06 -3.49
N ASP A 78 11.88 -15.63 -4.20
CA ASP A 78 12.09 -16.46 -5.39
C ASP A 78 12.13 -15.63 -6.70
N GLY A 79 12.09 -14.30 -6.60
CA GLY A 79 12.13 -13.37 -7.73
C GLY A 79 10.77 -13.04 -8.34
N ARG A 80 9.67 -13.69 -7.93
CA ARG A 80 8.34 -13.34 -8.40
C ARG A 80 7.92 -11.97 -7.90
N ASN A 81 7.16 -11.27 -8.75
CA ASN A 81 6.57 -9.97 -8.48
C ASN A 81 5.06 -10.07 -8.62
N VAL A 82 4.33 -10.00 -7.50
CA VAL A 82 2.87 -9.94 -7.48
C VAL A 82 2.45 -8.47 -7.56
N ARG A 83 1.57 -8.14 -8.51
CA ARG A 83 1.03 -6.78 -8.66
C ARG A 83 -0.49 -6.82 -8.58
N VAL A 84 -1.04 -5.91 -7.80
CA VAL A 84 -2.48 -5.63 -7.76
C VAL A 84 -2.68 -4.18 -8.16
N ARG A 85 -3.65 -3.95 -9.04
CA ARG A 85 -4.04 -2.61 -9.47
C ARG A 85 -5.32 -2.20 -8.78
N LYS A 86 -5.45 -0.91 -8.46
CA LYS A 86 -6.67 -0.33 -7.88
C LYS A 86 -7.17 -1.10 -6.65
N PHE A 87 -6.27 -1.48 -5.75
CA PHE A 87 -6.65 -1.99 -4.43
C PHE A 87 -7.39 -0.89 -3.67
N ASP A 88 -8.60 -1.19 -3.23
CA ASP A 88 -9.48 -0.24 -2.56
C ASP A 88 -9.28 -0.32 -1.04
N ALA A 89 -8.47 0.58 -0.50
CA ALA A 89 -8.20 0.66 0.93
C ALA A 89 -9.32 1.35 1.73
N CYS A 90 -10.34 1.91 1.06
CA CYS A 90 -11.55 2.37 1.77
C CYS A 90 -12.39 1.19 2.25
N HIS A 91 -12.49 0.14 1.42
CA HIS A 91 -13.40 -0.98 1.67
C HIS A 91 -12.69 -2.29 1.99
N ARG A 92 -11.37 -2.40 1.73
CA ARG A 92 -10.60 -3.62 1.98
C ARG A 92 -9.56 -3.41 3.08
N HIS A 93 -9.75 -4.12 4.18
CA HIS A 93 -8.85 -4.08 5.33
C HIS A 93 -7.72 -5.11 5.26
N VAL A 94 -7.73 -6.02 4.28
CA VAL A 94 -6.75 -7.11 4.17
C VAL A 94 -6.29 -7.27 2.72
N TYR A 95 -4.97 -7.35 2.53
CA TYR A 95 -4.33 -7.70 1.27
C TYR A 95 -3.49 -8.97 1.42
N ARG A 96 -3.65 -9.87 0.46
CA ARG A 96 -3.04 -11.21 0.38
C ARG A 96 -2.42 -11.40 -1.01
N PRO A 97 -1.09 -11.46 -1.15
CA PRO A 97 -0.41 -11.63 -2.44
C PRO A 97 -0.39 -13.08 -2.95
N GLY A 98 -0.76 -14.05 -2.11
CA GLY A 98 -0.90 -15.45 -2.49
C GLY A 98 -2.00 -15.67 -3.53
N PRO A 99 -1.98 -16.85 -4.18
CA PRO A 99 -3.11 -17.24 -5.01
C PRO A 99 -4.37 -17.23 -4.14
N ALA A 100 -5.45 -16.62 -4.64
CA ALA A 100 -6.75 -16.78 -4.02
C ALA A 100 -6.99 -18.29 -3.83
N PHE A 101 -7.16 -18.73 -2.58
CA PHE A 101 -7.60 -20.10 -2.35
C PHE A 101 -8.94 -20.28 -3.09
N PRO A 102 -9.10 -21.35 -3.88
CA PRO A 102 -10.38 -21.68 -4.50
C PRO A 102 -11.48 -21.89 -3.46
#